data_AF-A0A0A2KN20-F1
#
_entry.id   AF-A0A0A2KN20-F1
#
_cell.length_a   1.000
_cell.length_b   1.000
_cell.length_c   1.000
_cell.angle_alpha   90.00
_cell.angle_beta   90.00
_cell.angle_gamma   90.00
#
_symmetry.space_group_name_H-M   'P 1'
#
loop_
_entity.id
_entity.type
_entity.pdbx_description
1 polymer ?
#
loop_
_entity_poly.entity_id
_entity_poly.type
_entity_poly.pdbx_seq_one_letter_code
_entity_poly.pdbx_strand_id
1 'polypeptide(L)'
;MEYDIFTQYKKGFPALRVKSHPDLAIMLFPDTFFHLSPVEQTIISRSERSDVSIYSRQILDLVPGKALEILPFPRLSPYFIGLCRKFFESGDDMARIAAEQLVGGMKLDEAWIQLNLSKAPPKVQYLASVLVDERVSSVDEFWDAQMSLFMASDREEELQCIPGSGFQ
;
A
#
# COMPACT_ATOMS: atom_id res chain seq x y z
N MET A 1 16.02 -23.99 -10.20
CA MET A 1 14.83 -23.55 -9.44
C MET A 1 14.27 -22.37 -10.22
N GLU A 2 13.02 -22.43 -10.64
CA GLU A 2 12.38 -21.40 -11.47
C GLU A 2 12.24 -20.09 -10.70
N TYR A 3 12.40 -18.96 -11.38
CA TYR A 3 12.28 -17.64 -10.77
C TYR A 3 10.79 -17.33 -10.56
N ASP A 4 10.39 -17.23 -9.30
CA ASP A 4 9.03 -16.89 -8.91
C ASP A 4 9.04 -15.52 -8.21
N ILE A 5 8.47 -14.53 -8.88
CA ILE A 5 8.36 -13.14 -8.41
C ILE A 5 7.65 -13.07 -7.04
N PHE A 6 6.67 -13.94 -6.77
CA PHE A 6 5.87 -13.89 -5.55
C PHE A 6 6.62 -14.37 -4.30
N THR A 7 7.74 -15.07 -4.49
CA THR A 7 8.52 -15.65 -3.39
C THR A 7 9.97 -15.19 -3.34
N GLN A 8 10.54 -14.70 -4.45
CA GLN A 8 11.94 -14.28 -4.50
C GLN A 8 12.28 -13.20 -3.46
N TYR A 9 11.48 -12.13 -3.40
CA TYR A 9 11.75 -11.00 -2.50
C TYR A 9 11.64 -11.36 -1.00
N LYS A 10 11.05 -12.52 -0.67
CA LYS A 10 10.88 -13.03 0.70
C LYS A 10 12.09 -13.87 1.16
N LYS A 11 12.96 -14.29 0.25
CA LYS A 11 14.08 -15.19 0.57
C LYS A 11 15.09 -14.53 1.51
N GLY A 12 15.54 -15.27 2.52
CA GLY A 12 16.56 -14.82 3.47
C GLY A 12 16.01 -14.02 4.66
N PHE A 13 14.70 -13.75 4.71
CA PHE A 13 14.08 -13.04 5.83
C PHE A 13 13.46 -13.99 6.86
N PRO A 14 13.45 -13.60 8.16
CA PRO A 14 12.75 -14.35 9.18
C PRO A 14 11.25 -14.49 8.87
N ALA A 15 10.73 -15.70 9.04
CA ALA A 15 9.32 -16.03 8.88
C ALA A 15 8.77 -16.66 10.15
N LEU A 16 7.69 -16.11 10.70
CA LEU A 16 6.97 -16.65 11.85
C LEU A 16 5.72 -17.37 11.34
N ARG A 17 5.54 -18.63 11.71
CA ARG A 17 4.34 -19.40 11.36
C ARG A 17 3.41 -19.53 12.55
N VAL A 18 2.12 -19.38 12.30
CA VAL A 18 1.11 -19.54 13.34
C VAL A 18 0.79 -21.02 13.51
N LYS A 19 1.00 -21.57 14.71
CA LYS A 19 0.78 -23.01 14.97
C LYS A 19 -0.65 -23.46 14.68
N SER A 20 -1.64 -22.62 14.96
CA SER A 20 -3.05 -22.91 14.69
C SER A 20 -3.45 -22.74 13.23
N HIS A 21 -2.63 -22.06 12.42
CA HIS A 21 -2.89 -21.75 11.01
C HIS A 21 -1.59 -21.91 10.22
N PRO A 22 -1.17 -23.15 9.90
CA PRO A 22 0.15 -23.44 9.33
C PRO A 22 0.40 -22.80 7.95
N ASP A 23 -0.68 -22.45 7.24
CA ASP A 23 -0.63 -21.75 5.95
C ASP A 23 -0.39 -20.23 6.10
N LEU A 24 -0.50 -19.70 7.33
CA LEU A 24 -0.27 -18.29 7.62
C LEU A 24 1.16 -18.08 8.14
N ALA A 25 1.93 -17.32 7.36
CA ALA A 25 3.28 -16.90 7.69
C ALA A 25 3.39 -15.38 7.73
N ILE A 26 3.97 -14.86 8.80
CA ILE A 26 4.33 -13.45 8.96
C ILE A 26 5.81 -13.31 8.62
N MET A 27 6.13 -12.51 7.61
CA MET A 27 7.51 -12.20 7.22
C MET A 27 7.96 -10.92 7.92
N LEU A 28 9.18 -10.93 8.47
CA LEU A 28 9.78 -9.75 9.08
C LEU A 28 10.84 -9.18 8.15
N PHE A 29 10.62 -7.94 7.70
CA PHE A 29 11.58 -7.19 6.89
C PHE A 29 12.27 -6.15 7.77
N PRO A 30 13.58 -5.90 7.59
CA PRO A 30 14.21 -4.71 8.17
C PRO A 30 13.59 -3.46 7.52
N ASP A 31 13.48 -2.38 8.29
CA ASP A 31 12.91 -1.11 7.83
C ASP A 31 13.68 -0.49 6.64
N THR A 32 14.96 -0.83 6.51
CA THR A 32 15.78 -0.46 5.34
C THR A 32 15.36 -1.16 4.05
N PHE A 33 14.68 -2.30 4.11
CA PHE A 33 14.34 -3.10 2.92
C PHE A 33 13.41 -2.35 1.95
N PHE A 34 12.44 -1.62 2.49
CA PHE A 34 11.52 -0.76 1.74
C PHE A 34 11.84 0.73 1.94
N HIS A 35 13.07 1.09 2.32
CA HIS A 35 13.47 2.48 2.56
C HIS A 35 12.59 3.23 3.57
N LEU A 36 12.11 2.52 4.60
CA LEU A 36 11.27 3.06 5.67
C LEU A 36 12.05 3.49 6.90
N SER A 37 13.37 3.33 6.89
CA SER A 37 14.23 3.73 8.02
C SER A 37 14.33 5.26 8.13
N PRO A 38 14.12 5.85 9.33
CA PRO A 38 13.67 5.20 10.56
C PRO A 38 12.15 5.01 10.58
N VAL A 39 11.69 3.81 10.98
CA VAL A 39 10.28 3.41 10.87
C VAL A 39 9.35 4.36 11.62
N GLU A 40 9.79 4.92 12.75
CA GLU A 40 9.03 5.84 13.60
C GLU A 40 8.60 7.12 12.86
N GLN A 41 9.35 7.54 11.84
CA GLN A 41 9.05 8.73 11.04
C GLN A 41 8.14 8.41 9.84
N THR A 42 8.02 7.13 9.49
CA THR A 42 7.25 6.67 8.33
C THR A 42 5.92 6.03 8.69
N ILE A 43 5.59 5.95 9.98
CA ILE A 43 4.30 5.46 10.46
C ILE A 43 3.38 6.61 10.88
N ILE A 44 2.08 6.34 10.84
CA ILE A 44 1.04 7.23 11.36
C ILE A 44 1.00 7.04 12.87
N SER A 45 1.36 8.09 13.61
CA SER A 45 1.30 8.05 15.07
C SER A 45 -0.13 7.94 15.57
N ARG A 46 -0.32 7.46 16.79
CA ARG A 46 -1.65 7.33 17.40
C ARG A 46 -2.36 8.69 17.52
N SER A 47 -1.62 9.75 17.80
CA SER A 47 -2.14 11.12 17.90
C SER A 47 -2.61 11.71 16.58
N GLU A 48 -2.14 11.18 15.44
CA GLU A 48 -2.56 11.63 14.10
C GLU A 48 -3.74 10.84 13.54
N ARG A 49 -4.18 9.79 14.23
CA ARG A 49 -5.36 9.04 13.81
C ARG A 49 -6.60 9.81 14.18
N SER A 50 -7.51 9.96 13.22
CA SER A 50 -8.88 10.39 13.50
C SER A 50 -9.55 9.37 14.42
N ASP A 51 -10.38 9.86 15.35
CA ASP A 51 -11.23 9.02 16.20
C ASP A 51 -12.19 8.14 15.36
N VAL A 52 -12.40 8.49 14.09
CA VAL A 52 -13.15 7.69 13.11
C VAL A 52 -12.16 7.07 12.13
N SER A 53 -11.63 5.89 12.48
CA SER A 53 -10.86 5.06 11.54
C SER A 53 -11.80 4.08 10.86
N ILE A 54 -11.94 4.20 9.54
CA ILE A 54 -12.76 3.31 8.72
C ILE A 54 -11.84 2.23 8.14
N TYR A 55 -12.19 0.97 8.37
CA TYR A 55 -11.45 -0.19 7.86
C TYR A 55 -12.34 -0.98 6.92
N SER A 56 -11.73 -1.59 5.89
CA SER A 56 -12.46 -2.44 4.96
C SER A 56 -12.99 -3.70 5.66
N ARG A 57 -14.13 -4.23 5.19
CA ARG A 57 -14.70 -5.47 5.75
C ARG A 57 -13.74 -6.64 5.65
N GLN A 58 -12.96 -6.72 4.57
CA GLN A 58 -11.96 -7.77 4.36
C GLN A 58 -10.90 -7.78 5.47
N ILE A 59 -10.53 -6.61 6.02
CA ILE A 59 -9.63 -6.52 7.18
C ILE A 59 -10.39 -6.90 8.45
N LEU A 60 -11.60 -6.38 8.64
CA LEU A 60 -12.39 -6.60 9.86
C LEU A 60 -12.86 -8.06 10.05
N ASP A 61 -12.99 -8.82 8.96
CA ASP A 61 -13.29 -10.25 8.98
C ASP A 61 -12.13 -11.08 9.56
N LEU A 62 -10.90 -10.54 9.52
CA LEU A 62 -9.68 -11.22 9.97
C LEU A 62 -9.12 -10.64 11.26
N VAL A 63 -9.25 -9.32 11.45
CA VAL A 63 -8.62 -8.59 12.55
C VAL A 63 -9.68 -7.77 13.28
N PRO A 64 -9.90 -8.01 14.58
CA PRO A 64 -10.83 -7.21 15.37
C PRO A 64 -10.47 -5.72 15.33
N GLY A 65 -11.46 -4.83 15.19
CA GLY A 65 -11.23 -3.38 15.10
C GLY A 65 -10.34 -2.82 16.22
N LYS A 66 -10.54 -3.29 17.46
CA LYS A 66 -9.69 -2.90 18.62
C LYS A 66 -8.21 -3.26 18.45
N ALA A 67 -7.90 -4.33 17.72
CA ALA A 67 -6.53 -4.70 17.42
C ALA A 67 -5.93 -3.77 16.33
N LEU A 68 -6.74 -3.28 15.39
CA LEU A 68 -6.29 -2.31 14.38
C LEU A 68 -5.93 -0.94 14.98
N GLU A 69 -6.62 -0.53 16.04
CA GLU A 69 -6.34 0.73 16.76
C GLU A 69 -4.91 0.81 17.30
N ILE A 70 -4.31 -0.33 17.68
CA ILE A 70 -2.96 -0.40 18.25
C ILE A 70 -1.87 -0.72 17.22
N LEU A 71 -2.23 -1.18 16.02
CA LEU A 71 -1.27 -1.53 14.99
C LEU A 71 -0.75 -0.28 14.28
N PRO A 72 0.58 -0.07 14.15
CA PRO A 72 1.12 1.04 13.37
C PRO A 72 0.81 0.84 11.88
N PHE A 73 0.37 1.90 11.20
CA PHE A 73 0.15 1.90 9.75
C PHE A 73 1.22 2.77 9.10
N PRO A 74 1.79 2.36 7.96
CA PRO A 74 2.72 3.20 7.23
C PRO A 74 1.98 4.43 6.67
N ARG A 75 2.68 5.57 6.65
CA ARG A 75 2.27 6.71 5.84
C ARG A 75 2.38 6.32 4.38
N LEU A 76 1.36 6.68 3.61
CA LEU A 76 1.25 6.23 2.23
C LEU A 76 2.42 6.73 1.36
N SER A 77 2.77 8.01 1.44
CA SER A 77 3.83 8.57 0.59
C SER A 77 5.21 7.92 0.79
N PRO A 78 5.76 7.86 2.02
CA PRO A 78 7.02 7.15 2.27
C PRO A 78 6.98 5.67 1.83
N TYR A 79 5.87 4.98 2.06
CA TYR A 79 5.72 3.58 1.65
C TYR A 79 5.71 3.42 0.13
N PHE A 80 4.94 4.24 -0.58
CA PHE A 80 4.89 4.26 -2.03
C PHE A 80 6.28 4.56 -2.64
N ILE A 81 6.98 5.57 -2.11
CA ILE A 81 8.36 5.89 -2.53
C ILE A 81 9.27 4.68 -2.31
N GLY A 82 9.15 4.01 -1.17
CA GLY A 82 9.89 2.80 -0.83
C GLY A 82 9.73 1.68 -1.84
N LEU A 83 8.48 1.39 -2.23
CA LEU A 83 8.14 0.39 -3.25
C LEU A 83 8.76 0.74 -4.61
N CYS A 84 8.58 1.97 -5.09
CA CYS A 84 9.15 2.41 -6.36
C CYS A 84 10.68 2.34 -6.35
N ARG A 85 11.33 2.76 -5.26
CA ARG A 85 12.79 2.66 -5.12
C ARG A 85 13.25 1.21 -5.17
N LYS A 86 12.56 0.32 -4.45
CA LYS A 86 12.86 -1.10 -4.42
C LYS A 86 12.77 -1.75 -5.81
N PHE A 87 11.74 -1.39 -6.58
CA PHE A 87 11.63 -1.78 -7.98
C PHE A 87 12.86 -1.32 -8.79
N PHE A 88 13.20 -0.03 -8.72
CA PHE A 88 14.32 0.50 -9.51
C PHE A 88 15.71 -0.01 -9.08
N GLU A 89 15.90 -0.30 -7.80
CA GLU A 89 17.22 -0.69 -7.26
C GLU A 89 17.49 -2.18 -7.43
N SER A 90 16.48 -3.04 -7.29
CA SER A 90 16.65 -4.50 -7.34
C SER A 90 15.85 -5.22 -8.42
N GLY A 91 15.09 -4.52 -9.25
CA GLY A 91 14.19 -5.15 -10.22
C GLY A 91 13.09 -5.98 -9.55
N ASP A 92 12.65 -5.55 -8.36
CA ASP A 92 11.62 -6.27 -7.61
C ASP A 92 10.24 -5.98 -8.21
N ASP A 93 9.80 -6.84 -9.13
CA ASP A 93 8.51 -6.70 -9.81
C ASP A 93 7.33 -6.69 -8.84
N MET A 94 7.44 -7.39 -7.69
CA MET A 94 6.39 -7.36 -6.67
C MET A 94 6.28 -5.99 -6.00
N ALA A 95 7.39 -5.26 -5.87
CA ALA A 95 7.36 -3.89 -5.37
C ALA A 95 6.65 -2.94 -6.36
N ARG A 96 6.85 -3.13 -7.68
CA ARG A 96 6.09 -2.39 -8.72
C ARG A 96 4.60 -2.75 -8.65
N ILE A 97 4.27 -4.04 -8.64
CA ILE A 97 2.87 -4.51 -8.58
C ILE A 97 2.17 -3.96 -7.33
N ALA A 98 2.84 -3.95 -6.18
CA ALA A 98 2.28 -3.36 -4.97
C ALA A 98 2.03 -1.85 -5.10
N ALA A 99 2.92 -1.10 -5.76
CA ALA A 99 2.71 0.32 -6.02
C ALA A 99 1.52 0.56 -6.97
N GLU A 100 1.39 -0.26 -8.01
CA GLU A 100 0.25 -0.24 -8.93
C GLU A 100 -1.07 -0.53 -8.21
N GLN A 101 -1.10 -1.56 -7.35
CA GLN A 101 -2.27 -1.89 -6.53
C GLN A 101 -2.67 -0.75 -5.58
N LEU A 102 -1.71 0.02 -5.05
CA LEU A 102 -2.01 1.21 -4.26
C LEU A 102 -2.68 2.30 -5.11
N VAL A 103 -2.18 2.57 -6.32
CA VAL A 103 -2.80 3.54 -7.24
C VAL A 103 -4.20 3.10 -7.68
N GLY A 104 -4.39 1.80 -7.95
CA GLY A 104 -5.70 1.25 -8.32
C GLY A 104 -6.70 1.24 -7.17
N GLY A 105 -6.25 0.96 -5.95
CA GLY A 105 -7.11 0.83 -4.77
C GLY A 105 -7.39 2.13 -4.01
N MET A 106 -6.68 3.22 -4.32
CA MET A 106 -6.79 4.50 -3.61
C MET A 106 -7.04 5.66 -4.57
N LYS A 107 -7.48 6.82 -4.05
CA LYS A 107 -7.63 8.05 -4.84
C LYS A 107 -6.27 8.73 -5.06
N LEU A 108 -5.31 8.05 -5.70
CA LEU A 108 -4.01 8.66 -6.03
C LEU A 108 -4.09 9.21 -7.45
N ASP A 109 -4.12 10.53 -7.56
CA ASP A 109 -4.14 11.27 -8.82
C ASP A 109 -2.89 12.16 -8.97
N GLU A 110 -2.80 12.91 -10.07
CA GLU A 110 -1.67 13.81 -10.30
C GLU A 110 -1.56 14.88 -9.21
N ALA A 111 -2.68 15.35 -8.65
CA ALA A 111 -2.66 16.32 -7.54
C ALA A 111 -2.03 15.72 -6.28
N TRP A 112 -2.35 14.46 -5.97
CA TRP A 112 -1.73 13.72 -4.89
C TRP A 112 -0.22 13.56 -5.08
N ILE A 113 0.22 13.23 -6.30
CA ILE A 113 1.64 13.10 -6.65
C ILE A 113 2.36 14.43 -6.38
N GLN A 114 1.83 15.55 -6.89
CA GLN A 114 2.46 16.86 -6.70
C GLN A 114 2.56 17.25 -5.22
N LEU A 115 1.50 16.98 -4.44
CA LEU A 115 1.48 17.31 -3.02
C LEU A 115 2.45 16.43 -2.21
N ASN A 116 2.41 15.12 -2.43
CA ASN A 116 3.02 14.14 -1.54
C ASN A 116 4.37 13.60 -2.01
N LEU A 117 4.69 13.71 -3.31
CA LEU A 117 5.89 13.19 -3.93
C LEU A 117 6.81 14.28 -4.50
N SER A 118 6.52 15.57 -4.29
CA SER A 118 7.35 16.69 -4.78
C SER A 118 8.84 16.59 -4.40
N LYS A 119 9.14 15.99 -3.24
CA LYS A 119 10.52 15.78 -2.75
C LYS A 119 11.09 14.39 -3.09
N ALA A 120 10.31 13.51 -3.72
CA ALA A 120 10.76 12.19 -4.10
C ALA A 120 11.72 12.25 -5.30
N PRO A 121 12.56 11.22 -5.53
CA PRO A 121 13.41 11.17 -6.71
C PRO A 121 12.60 11.29 -8.02
N PRO A 122 13.11 11.97 -9.08
CA PRO A 122 12.36 12.17 -10.32
C PRO A 122 11.83 10.89 -10.96
N LYS A 123 12.60 9.79 -10.89
CA LYS A 123 12.16 8.47 -11.39
C LYS A 123 10.94 7.91 -10.65
N VAL A 124 10.79 8.23 -9.36
CA VAL A 124 9.64 7.80 -8.55
C VAL A 124 8.42 8.62 -8.93
N GLN A 125 8.57 9.94 -9.11
CA GLN A 125 7.47 10.81 -9.58
C GLN A 125 6.99 10.38 -10.96
N TYR A 126 7.93 10.13 -11.88
CA TYR A 126 7.61 9.64 -13.23
C TYR A 126 6.85 8.31 -13.20
N LEU A 127 7.31 7.32 -12.41
CA LEU A 127 6.60 6.05 -12.29
C LEU A 127 5.21 6.24 -11.69
N ALA A 128 5.05 7.13 -10.70
CA ALA A 128 3.75 7.43 -10.13
C ALA A 128 2.77 7.96 -11.19
N SER A 129 3.18 8.93 -12.00
CA SER A 129 2.34 9.49 -13.07
C SER A 129 1.99 8.42 -14.12
N VAL A 130 2.96 7.58 -14.52
CA VAL A 130 2.69 6.45 -15.44
C VAL A 130 1.63 5.51 -14.87
N LEU A 131 1.75 5.11 -13.59
CA LEU A 131 0.78 4.21 -12.96
C LEU A 131 -0.61 4.85 -12.84
N VAL A 132 -0.69 6.16 -12.60
CA VAL A 132 -1.96 6.91 -12.58
C VAL A 132 -2.60 6.95 -13.96
N ASP A 133 -1.83 7.21 -15.01
CA ASP A 133 -2.32 7.24 -16.40
C ASP A 133 -2.76 5.84 -16.88
N GLU A 134 -1.98 4.80 -16.54
CA GLU A 134 -2.33 3.40 -16.81
C GLU A 134 -3.62 3.00 -16.08
N ARG A 135 -3.82 3.47 -14.84
CA ARG A 135 -5.08 3.26 -14.10
C ARG A 135 -6.25 3.89 -14.85
N VAL A 136 -6.18 5.16 -15.23
CA VAL A 136 -7.26 5.86 -15.95
C VAL A 136 -7.62 5.11 -17.24
N SER A 137 -6.61 4.62 -17.96
CA SER A 137 -6.80 3.85 -19.20
C SER A 137 -7.45 2.48 -18.96
N SER A 138 -7.15 1.82 -17.83
CA SER A 138 -7.69 0.49 -17.47
C SER A 138 -9.10 0.55 -16.87
N VAL A 139 -9.47 1.67 -16.24
CA VAL A 139 -10.77 1.86 -15.60
C VAL A 139 -11.89 1.95 -16.64
N ASP A 140 -11.60 2.52 -17.82
CA ASP A 140 -12.54 2.63 -18.94
C ASP A 140 -12.96 1.28 -19.56
N GLU A 141 -12.20 0.18 -19.39
CA GLU A 141 -12.51 -1.09 -20.08
C GLU A 141 -12.96 -2.24 -19.15
N PHE A 142 -12.62 -2.23 -17.85
CA PHE A 142 -12.85 -3.41 -16.99
C PHE A 142 -13.39 -3.10 -15.58
N TRP A 143 -13.15 -1.92 -15.03
CA TRP A 143 -13.48 -1.63 -13.62
C TRP A 143 -14.93 -1.21 -13.39
N ASP A 144 -15.60 -0.60 -14.37
CA ASP A 144 -17.01 -0.22 -14.24
C ASP A 144 -17.93 -1.42 -13.96
N ALA A 145 -17.61 -2.60 -14.52
CA ALA A 145 -18.41 -3.81 -14.31
C ALA A 145 -18.12 -4.51 -12.97
N GLN A 146 -16.89 -4.44 -12.46
CA GLN A 146 -16.49 -5.10 -11.21
C GLN A 146 -16.71 -4.22 -9.98
N MET A 147 -16.39 -2.91 -10.04
CA MET A 147 -16.69 -1.97 -8.95
C MET A 147 -18.19 -1.74 -8.76
N SER A 148 -19.01 -1.77 -9.82
CA SER A 148 -20.46 -1.61 -9.69
C SER A 148 -21.11 -2.72 -8.84
N LEU A 149 -20.49 -3.90 -8.72
CA LEU A 149 -20.97 -4.98 -7.85
C LEU A 149 -20.54 -4.82 -6.37
N PHE A 150 -19.52 -4.00 -6.08
CA PHE A 150 -18.99 -3.78 -4.73
C PHE A 150 -19.39 -2.41 -4.15
N MET A 151 -19.49 -1.36 -4.96
CA MET A 151 -19.79 0.02 -4.53
C MET A 151 -21.28 0.27 -4.30
N ALA A 152 -21.88 -0.46 -3.36
CA ALA A 152 -23.26 -0.22 -2.95
C ALA A 152 -23.40 0.80 -1.80
N SER A 153 -22.32 1.43 -1.31
CA SER A 153 -22.42 2.41 -0.21
C SER A 153 -21.33 3.49 -0.21
N ASP A 154 -21.73 4.72 0.12
CA ASP A 154 -20.88 5.92 0.28
C ASP A 154 -19.66 5.71 1.20
N ARG A 155 -19.71 4.73 2.12
CA ARG A 155 -18.63 4.41 3.05
C ARG A 155 -17.43 3.71 2.40
N GLU A 156 -17.58 3.11 1.22
CA GLU A 156 -16.46 2.47 0.53
C GLU A 156 -15.61 3.47 -0.26
N GLU A 157 -16.18 4.59 -0.70
CA GLU A 157 -15.37 5.68 -1.26
C GLU A 157 -14.45 6.30 -0.20
N GLU A 158 -14.89 6.33 1.06
CA GLU A 158 -14.06 6.78 2.19
C GLU A 158 -12.87 5.84 2.42
N LEU A 159 -12.98 4.55 2.07
CA LEU A 159 -11.86 3.59 2.18
C LEU A 159 -10.72 3.88 1.19
N GLN A 160 -11.00 4.57 0.09
CA GLN A 160 -9.98 4.98 -0.87
C GLN A 160 -9.16 6.19 -0.36
N CYS A 161 -9.59 6.81 0.74
CA CYS A 161 -8.94 7.92 1.42
C CYS A 161 -8.37 7.43 2.76
N ILE A 162 -7.10 6.98 2.79
CA ILE A 162 -6.50 6.52 4.04
C ILE A 162 -5.86 7.66 4.85
N PRO A 163 -5.83 7.56 6.20
CA PRO A 163 -5.07 8.50 7.04
C PRO A 163 -3.61 8.60 6.59
N GLY A 164 -3.05 9.81 6.59
CA GLY A 164 -1.67 10.04 6.11
C GLY A 164 -1.50 9.96 4.60
N SER A 165 -2.58 9.89 3.82
CA SER A 165 -2.57 10.11 2.37
C SER A 165 -2.35 11.59 1.99
N GLY A 166 -2.45 12.54 2.93
CA GLY A 166 -2.25 13.96 2.61
C GLY A 166 -3.45 14.63 1.94
N PHE A 167 -4.56 13.92 1.75
CA PHE A 167 -5.87 14.56 1.54
C PHE A 167 -6.37 15.08 2.90
N GLN A 168 -6.22 16.38 3.13
CA GLN A 168 -6.83 17.12 4.24
C GLN A 168 -7.70 18.24 3.69
#